data_AF-A0A7K8SFZ0-F1
#
_entry.id   AF-A0A7K8SFZ0-F1
#
_cell.length_a   1.000
_cell.length_b   1.000
_cell.length_c   1.000
_cell.angle_alpha   90.00
_cell.angle_beta   90.00
_cell.angle_gamma   90.00
#
_symmetry.space_group_name_H-M   'P 1'
#
loop_
_entity.id
_entity.type
_entity.pdbx_description
1 polymer ?
#
loop_
_entity_poly.entity_id
_entity_poly.type
_entity_poly.pdbx_seq_one_letter_code
_entity_poly.pdbx_strand_id
1 'polypeptide(L)'
;ARLGFRDNGCAQLKAQPFFRTINWGRLEAGLVPPPFVPDPRRVYAKDLGDVGAFSTVKGVELDAGDAALCDAFASGTVPIPWQEELIETGVFEELNIWGAPGTLPPDLDPSAA
;
A
#
# COMPACT_ATOMS: atom_id res chain seq x y z
N ALA A 1 30.39 -1.23 -18.62
CA ALA A 1 29.52 -1.76 -17.55
C ALA A 1 28.39 -0.77 -17.27
N ARG A 2 27.14 -1.24 -17.05
CA ARG A 2 25.98 -0.38 -16.80
C ARG A 2 26.03 0.25 -15.39
N LEU A 3 25.58 1.50 -15.25
CA LEU A 3 25.37 2.16 -13.96
C LEU A 3 24.13 1.57 -13.27
N GLY A 4 24.15 1.42 -11.94
CA GLY A 4 23.03 0.83 -11.20
C GLY A 4 23.43 0.40 -9.80
N PHE A 5 22.84 -0.71 -9.34
CA PHE A 5 23.10 -1.28 -8.04
C PHE A 5 24.51 -1.88 -7.93
N ARG A 6 25.31 -1.40 -6.97
CA ARG A 6 26.66 -1.86 -6.66
C ARG A 6 26.92 -1.72 -5.16
N ASP A 7 27.75 -2.58 -4.60
CA ASP A 7 28.13 -2.53 -3.18
C ASP A 7 26.92 -2.49 -2.24
N ASN A 8 25.91 -3.32 -2.55
CA ASN A 8 24.63 -3.40 -1.85
C ASN A 8 23.82 -2.07 -1.82
N GLY A 9 23.99 -1.20 -2.82
CA GLY A 9 23.23 0.06 -2.88
C GLY A 9 23.27 0.79 -4.21
N CYS A 10 22.71 2.01 -4.20
CA CYS A 10 22.61 2.88 -5.37
C CYS A 10 23.42 4.17 -5.24
N ALA A 11 24.43 4.23 -4.35
CA ALA A 11 25.17 5.45 -4.04
C ALA A 11 25.82 6.08 -5.29
N GLN A 12 26.45 5.27 -6.14
CA GLN A 12 27.05 5.73 -7.40
C GLN A 12 26.02 6.29 -8.39
N LEU A 13 24.79 5.75 -8.38
CA LEU A 13 23.68 6.24 -9.19
C LEU A 13 23.15 7.57 -8.64
N LYS A 14 22.95 7.65 -7.33
CA LYS A 14 22.49 8.85 -6.63
C LYS A 14 23.47 10.03 -6.74
N ALA A 15 24.77 9.74 -6.89
CA ALA A 15 25.84 10.72 -7.05
C ALA A 15 26.01 11.27 -8.49
N GLN A 16 25.22 10.81 -9.47
CA GLN A 16 25.34 11.33 -10.83
C GLN A 16 25.06 12.83 -10.90
N PRO A 17 25.78 13.60 -11.74
CA PRO A 17 25.58 15.06 -11.87
C PRO A 17 24.15 15.47 -12.22
N PHE A 18 23.39 14.59 -12.87
CA PHE A 18 21.96 14.79 -13.17
C PHE A 18 21.13 15.03 -11.90
N PHE A 19 21.45 14.37 -10.79
CA PHE A 19 20.73 14.47 -9.52
C PHE A 19 21.37 15.47 -8.54
N ARG A 20 22.28 16.34 -9.00
CA ARG A 20 23.04 17.25 -8.11
C ARG A 20 22.19 18.17 -7.24
N THR A 21 20.94 18.44 -7.63
CA THR A 21 20.00 19.29 -6.89
C THR A 21 19.07 18.51 -5.97
N ILE A 22 19.12 17.18 -5.99
CA ILE A 22 18.25 16.32 -5.19
C ILE A 22 18.90 16.06 -3.83
N ASN A 23 18.17 16.42 -2.77
CA ASN A 23 18.47 15.93 -1.43
C ASN A 23 17.75 14.59 -1.22
N TRP A 24 18.50 13.49 -1.31
CA TRP A 24 17.95 12.13 -1.23
C TRP A 24 17.27 11.82 0.10
N GLY A 25 17.81 12.25 1.23
CA GLY A 25 17.20 12.01 2.54
C GLY A 25 15.83 12.69 2.67
N ARG A 26 15.70 13.93 2.16
CA ARG A 26 14.40 14.62 2.12
C ARG A 26 13.43 13.98 1.14
N LEU A 27 13.91 13.51 -0.01
CA LEU A 27 13.07 12.85 -1.01
C LEU A 27 12.50 11.53 -0.48
N GLU A 28 13.33 10.70 0.15
CA GLU A 28 12.92 9.41 0.74
C GLU A 28 11.94 9.58 1.91
N ALA A 29 12.06 10.68 2.67
CA ALA A 29 11.12 11.03 3.73
C ALA A 29 9.84 11.75 3.22
N GLY A 30 9.66 11.92 1.91
CA GLY A 30 8.49 12.62 1.35
C GLY A 30 8.44 14.13 1.60
N LEU A 31 9.58 14.76 1.94
CA LEU A 31 9.68 16.18 2.32
C LEU A 31 10.02 17.13 1.15
N VAL A 32 10.09 16.60 -0.06
CA VAL A 32 10.31 17.37 -1.29
C VAL A 32 8.98 17.45 -2.04
N PRO A 33 8.40 18.65 -2.23
CA PRO A 33 7.15 18.76 -2.96
C PRO A 33 7.34 18.31 -4.42
N PRO A 34 6.37 17.57 -5.00
CA PRO A 34 6.47 17.15 -6.39
C PRO A 34 6.38 18.38 -7.32
N PRO A 35 7.08 18.36 -8.47
CA PRO A 35 7.04 19.47 -9.43
C PRO A 35 5.68 19.60 -10.15
N PHE A 36 4.82 18.58 -10.04
CA PHE A 36 3.49 18.55 -10.61
C PHE A 36 2.51 17.93 -9.61
N VAL A 37 1.39 18.60 -9.39
CA VAL A 37 0.27 18.11 -8.57
C VAL A 37 -0.92 17.89 -9.51
N PRO A 38 -1.43 16.66 -9.65
CA PRO A 38 -2.58 16.39 -10.52
C PRO A 38 -3.86 17.07 -10.00
N ASP A 39 -4.74 17.45 -10.92
CA ASP A 39 -6.07 17.97 -10.58
C ASP A 39 -6.90 16.82 -9.98
N PRO A 40 -7.36 16.93 -8.73
CA PRO A 40 -8.15 15.88 -8.08
C PRO A 40 -9.50 15.63 -8.77
N ARG A 41 -9.95 16.51 -9.66
CA ARG A 41 -11.20 16.35 -10.42
C ARG A 41 -11.01 15.65 -11.77
N ARG A 42 -9.77 15.35 -12.16
CA ARG A 42 -9.46 14.76 -13.47
C ARG A 42 -9.06 13.31 -13.34
N VAL A 43 -9.66 12.46 -14.19
CA VAL A 43 -9.23 11.08 -14.39
C VAL A 43 -8.08 11.07 -15.40
N TYR A 44 -6.91 10.56 -15.00
CA TYR A 44 -5.71 10.46 -15.84
C TYR A 44 -5.66 9.09 -16.55
N ALA A 45 -6.73 8.72 -17.25
CA ALA A 45 -6.85 7.48 -18.02
C ALA A 45 -7.64 7.73 -19.32
N LYS A 46 -7.66 6.75 -20.22
CA LYS A 46 -8.54 6.77 -21.40
C LYS A 46 -10.01 6.64 -20.98
N ASP A 47 -10.91 7.11 -21.83
CA ASP A 47 -12.33 6.87 -21.66
C ASP A 47 -12.62 5.36 -21.76
N LEU A 48 -13.61 4.87 -21.02
CA LEU A 48 -14.03 3.47 -21.06
C LEU A 48 -14.48 3.06 -22.46
N GLY A 49 -15.09 3.95 -23.24
CA GLY A 49 -15.47 3.71 -24.63
C GLY A 49 -14.28 3.53 -25.57
N ASP A 50 -13.10 4.06 -25.21
CA ASP A 50 -11.86 3.89 -25.96
C ASP A 50 -11.08 2.63 -25.53
N VAL A 51 -11.54 1.93 -24.48
CA VAL A 51 -10.97 0.65 -24.06
C VAL A 51 -11.68 -0.46 -24.81
N GLY A 52 -10.95 -1.17 -25.66
CA GLY A 52 -11.47 -2.31 -26.40
C GLY A 52 -12.03 -3.39 -25.47
N ALA A 53 -13.22 -3.89 -25.77
CA ALA A 53 -13.79 -5.03 -25.06
C ALA A 53 -13.11 -6.33 -25.49
N PHE A 54 -12.77 -7.18 -24.52
CA PHE A 54 -12.40 -8.57 -24.78
C PHE A 54 -13.67 -9.42 -24.86
N SER A 55 -13.67 -10.42 -25.75
CA SER A 55 -14.73 -11.43 -25.76
C SER A 55 -14.61 -12.32 -24.52
N THR A 56 -15.75 -12.75 -23.99
CA THR A 56 -15.76 -13.77 -22.94
C THR A 56 -15.21 -15.07 -23.49
N VAL A 57 -14.21 -15.64 -22.80
CA VAL A 57 -13.71 -16.98 -23.10
C VAL A 57 -14.78 -17.99 -22.68
N LYS A 58 -15.20 -18.86 -23.61
CA LYS A 58 -16.16 -19.95 -23.36
C LYS A 58 -15.43 -21.29 -23.35
N GLY A 59 -15.98 -22.27 -22.64
CA GLY A 59 -15.46 -23.64 -22.61
C GLY A 59 -14.27 -23.83 -21.66
N VAL A 60 -14.11 -22.95 -20.67
CA VAL A 60 -13.16 -23.13 -19.56
C VAL A 60 -13.95 -23.70 -18.37
N GLU A 61 -13.50 -24.83 -17.86
CA GLU A 61 -13.98 -25.42 -16.61
C GLU A 61 -12.89 -25.24 -15.55
N LEU A 62 -13.27 -24.76 -14.38
CA LEU A 62 -12.34 -24.60 -13.26
C LEU A 62 -12.24 -25.94 -12.51
N ASP A 63 -11.02 -26.36 -12.23
CA ASP A 63 -10.75 -27.59 -11.50
C ASP A 63 -10.28 -27.33 -10.06
N ALA A 64 -9.93 -28.41 -9.36
CA ALA A 64 -9.45 -28.33 -7.99
C ALA A 64 -8.09 -27.60 -7.86
N GLY A 65 -7.25 -27.63 -8.89
CA GLY A 65 -6.00 -26.90 -8.95
C GLY A 65 -6.24 -25.39 -9.04
N ASP A 66 -7.22 -24.96 -9.83
CA ASP A 66 -7.64 -23.56 -9.90
C ASP A 66 -8.20 -23.06 -8.57
N ALA A 67 -9.03 -23.88 -7.90
CA ALA A 67 -9.57 -23.57 -6.59
C ALA A 67 -8.45 -23.40 -5.55
N ALA A 68 -7.49 -24.33 -5.52
CA ALA A 68 -6.34 -24.25 -4.62
C ALA A 68 -5.47 -23.01 -4.86
N LEU A 69 -5.31 -22.58 -6.13
CA LEU A 69 -4.63 -21.34 -6.47
C LEU A 69 -5.41 -20.12 -5.99
N CYS A 70 -6.73 -20.09 -6.17
CA CYS A 70 -7.59 -19.00 -5.68
C CYS A 70 -7.49 -18.87 -4.16
N ASP A 71 -7.52 -20.00 -3.44
CA ASP A 71 -7.39 -20.04 -1.98
C ASP A 71 -6.01 -19.55 -1.53
N ALA A 72 -4.94 -19.95 -2.21
CA ALA A 72 -3.59 -19.49 -1.91
C ALA A 72 -3.40 -17.99 -2.21
N PHE A 73 -4.06 -17.47 -3.26
CA PHE A 73 -4.00 -16.06 -3.65
C PHE A 73 -4.74 -15.16 -2.65
N ALA A 74 -5.91 -15.61 -2.17
CA ALA A 74 -6.77 -14.87 -1.26
C ALA A 74 -6.27 -14.88 0.19
N SER A 75 -5.03 -14.45 0.40
CA SER A 75 -4.34 -14.40 1.71
C SER A 75 -4.99 -13.46 2.74
N GLY A 76 -6.01 -12.70 2.33
CA GLY A 76 -6.77 -11.80 3.19
C GLY A 76 -6.03 -10.49 3.46
N THR A 77 -6.05 -10.08 4.72
CA THR A 77 -5.55 -8.77 5.16
C THR A 77 -4.03 -8.77 5.29
N VAL A 78 -3.38 -7.79 4.68
CA VAL A 78 -1.94 -7.57 4.86
C VAL A 78 -1.71 -6.69 6.09
N PRO A 79 -0.95 -7.15 7.12
CA PRO A 79 -0.95 -6.51 8.43
C PRO A 79 -0.54 -5.04 8.47
N ILE A 80 0.55 -4.65 7.79
CA ILE A 80 1.09 -3.28 7.82
C ILE A 80 0.09 -2.27 7.22
N PRO A 81 -0.34 -2.38 5.95
CA PRO A 81 -1.25 -1.40 5.36
C PRO A 81 -2.62 -1.37 6.05
N TRP A 82 -3.08 -2.49 6.61
CA TRP A 82 -4.34 -2.50 7.36
C TRP A 82 -4.24 -1.77 8.69
N GLN A 83 -3.12 -1.89 9.41
CA GLN A 83 -2.89 -1.11 10.62
C GLN A 83 -2.70 0.38 10.31
N GLU A 84 -2.00 0.71 9.21
CA GLU A 84 -1.89 2.08 8.71
C GLU A 84 -3.29 2.66 8.40
N GLU A 85 -4.15 1.91 7.71
CA GLU A 85 -5.54 2.32 7.45
C GLU A 85 -6.32 2.60 8.73
N LEU A 86 -6.25 1.72 9.74
CA LEU A 86 -6.92 1.92 11.03
C LEU A 86 -6.45 3.18 11.76
N ILE A 87 -5.17 3.52 11.64
CA ILE A 87 -4.60 4.73 12.26
C ILE A 87 -5.01 5.97 11.45
N GLU A 88 -4.84 5.96 10.12
CA GLU A 88 -5.08 7.10 9.24
C GLU A 88 -6.56 7.49 9.17
N THR A 89 -7.46 6.51 9.29
CA THR A 89 -8.91 6.75 9.31
C THR A 89 -9.46 7.11 10.69
N GLY A 90 -8.62 7.09 11.74
CA GLY A 90 -9.01 7.40 13.12
C GLY A 90 -9.69 6.25 13.88
N VAL A 91 -9.99 5.13 13.22
CA VAL A 91 -10.66 3.97 13.84
C VAL A 91 -9.90 3.47 15.06
N PHE A 92 -8.57 3.43 15.00
CA PHE A 92 -7.76 3.02 16.14
C PHE A 92 -7.91 3.99 17.33
N GLU A 93 -7.94 5.30 17.08
CA GLU A 93 -8.13 6.32 18.14
C GLU A 93 -9.51 6.21 18.79
N GLU A 94 -10.54 5.95 17.99
CA GLU A 94 -11.93 5.84 18.46
C GLU A 94 -12.20 4.55 19.25
N LEU A 95 -11.61 3.42 18.85
CA LEU A 95 -11.92 2.11 19.41
C LEU A 95 -10.91 1.64 20.46
N ASN A 96 -9.65 2.05 20.39
CA ASN A 96 -8.61 1.64 21.33
C ASN A 96 -8.65 2.50 22.60
N ILE A 97 -9.76 2.42 23.33
CA ILE A 97 -10.01 3.21 24.54
C ILE A 97 -9.63 2.45 25.82
N TRP A 98 -9.19 3.19 26.83
CA TRP A 98 -8.95 2.68 28.18
C TRP A 98 -9.86 3.39 29.19
N GLY A 99 -10.26 2.68 30.24
CA GLY A 99 -11.05 3.25 31.34
C GLY A 99 -10.24 4.19 32.25
N ALA A 100 -10.75 4.47 33.44
CA ALA A 100 -10.00 5.21 34.45
C ALA A 100 -8.71 4.45 34.86
N PRO A 101 -7.67 5.14 35.37
CA PRO A 101 -6.46 4.49 35.88
C PRO A 101 -6.80 3.40 36.90
N GLY A 102 -6.21 2.21 36.72
CA GLY A 102 -6.46 1.03 37.56
C GLY A 102 -7.71 0.22 37.20
N THR A 103 -8.44 0.59 36.14
CA THR A 103 -9.54 -0.22 35.60
C THR A 103 -9.12 -0.96 34.33
N LEU A 104 -9.72 -2.12 34.07
CA LEU A 104 -9.65 -2.80 32.77
C LEU A 104 -10.90 -2.46 31.96
N PRO A 105 -10.80 -2.25 30.64
CA PRO A 105 -11.99 -2.20 29.80
C PRO A 105 -12.68 -3.59 29.78
N PRO A 106 -14.00 -3.65 29.54
CA PRO A 106 -14.78 -4.89 29.68
C PRO A 106 -14.28 -6.06 28.83
N ASP A 107 -13.76 -5.80 27.63
CA ASP A 107 -13.20 -6.79 26.70
C ASP A 107 -11.86 -7.37 27.17
N LEU A 108 -11.21 -6.74 28.15
CA LEU A 108 -9.98 -7.21 28.79
C LEU A 108 -10.17 -7.69 30.22
N ASP A 109 -11.37 -7.59 30.80
CA ASP A 109 -11.68 -8.10 32.14
C ASP A 109 -11.92 -9.62 32.10
N PRO A 110 -11.03 -10.46 32.66
CA PRO A 110 -11.18 -11.91 32.63
C PRO A 110 -12.37 -12.41 33.46
N SER A 111 -12.91 -11.56 34.35
CA SER A 111 -14.07 -11.90 35.19
C SER A 111 -15.41 -11.54 34.56
N ALA A 112 -15.40 -10.82 33.42
CA ALA A 112 -16.60 -10.40 32.70
C ALA A 112 -17.10 -11.43 31.67
N ALA A 113 -16.42 -12.57 31.50
CA ALA A 113 -16.76 -13.66 30.59
C ALA A 113 -17.60 -14.78 31.24
#